data_AF-A0A8B9BG77-F1
#
_entry.id   AF-A0A8B9BG77-F1
#
_cell.length_a   1.000
_cell.length_b   1.000
_cell.length_c   1.000
_cell.angle_alpha   90.00
_cell.angle_beta   90.00
_cell.angle_gamma   90.00
#
_symmetry.space_group_name_H-M   'P 1'
#
loop_
_entity.id
_entity.type
_entity.pdbx_description
1 polymer ?
#
loop_
_entity_poly.entity_id
_entity_poly.type
_entity_poly.pdbx_seq_one_letter_code
_entity_poly.pdbx_strand_id
1 'polypeptide(L)'
;KLADLNEGEFTLAVSQNTDLHKPCPLCPEEKFKACYGHKLHRHLQNLHWKISVEFEGYRMCICHLPCRLVKPNLVGDQTFSKMGAHYHCIICSATIARRTDMIGHINRHVNKGETESRFITAPAPKSSHEVLKESDTDVQVLPNYSTPQKTDSYFNPKMKLNRQLIFCALAVLAEERKPIECLDAFGATGIMGLQWAKHLRSSVKVTINDCNENSVTMIQENCHLNKMKVKLNAKEEDNDEALGGGEQNTDTIEVTKMDANVIMHMRSFDFIHLDPFGTSVNYLDSAFRNVRNLGIVSLTSTDISSLYAKAQHVALRHYGCNIVRTEYYKELAARIVIAAVARAAARCNKGIEVLLAVALEHFVLVVVRVLRGPSPADDSAKKVRYLIHCQWCEERIFQKESNMVEENPYQQLPCDCHGSMPGKTAVVLGPLWSGALFNTGFLRRMLFEAVQYGLDETQPLLKTLVCEAECTTLKNFSTHSPYDENKQEECGVYIKTPDTSAESCVLHGKRKNNEVVRNAAKRQKSDNSAEHPAFYYNIHRHSIKGMNMPKLNKFLNYLSEAGYRVSRTHFDPMGVRTNAPLAQFKTILVKYSTPTYTGGQAEGPLHLTEDVHMGDQVPAAADGKAGDRWW
;
A
#
# COMPACT_ATOMS: atom_id res chain seq x y z
N LYS A 1 -31.59 2.14 36.25
CA LYS A 1 -33.03 2.40 36.04
C LYS A 1 -33.70 1.05 35.87
N LEU A 2 -34.23 0.49 36.95
CA LEU A 2 -34.78 -0.88 37.05
C LEU A 2 -35.79 -0.89 38.21
N ALA A 3 -36.85 -0.09 38.09
CA ALA A 3 -37.85 0.10 39.15
C ALA A 3 -39.02 -0.90 39.04
N ASP A 4 -39.28 -1.45 37.85
CA ASP A 4 -40.51 -2.19 37.54
C ASP A 4 -40.29 -3.68 37.17
N LEU A 5 -39.19 -4.29 37.62
CA LEU A 5 -39.01 -5.75 37.52
C LEU A 5 -39.30 -6.43 38.85
N ASN A 6 -40.47 -7.07 38.94
CA ASN A 6 -40.82 -7.96 40.03
C ASN A 6 -39.90 -9.19 40.06
N GLU A 7 -39.74 -9.80 41.24
CA GLU A 7 -38.73 -10.84 41.52
C GLU A 7 -38.80 -12.11 40.64
N GLY A 8 -39.88 -12.31 39.86
CA GLY A 8 -40.07 -13.49 39.00
C GLY A 8 -39.62 -13.38 37.53
N GLU A 9 -39.47 -12.18 36.96
CA GLU A 9 -39.26 -12.04 35.50
C GLU A 9 -37.80 -12.26 35.05
N PHE A 10 -36.83 -12.19 35.96
CA PHE A 10 -35.41 -12.40 35.62
C PHE A 10 -35.09 -13.84 35.17
N THR A 11 -35.98 -14.78 35.44
CA THR A 11 -35.81 -16.21 35.14
C THR A 11 -36.18 -16.62 33.71
N LEU A 12 -36.93 -15.80 32.96
CA LEU A 12 -37.40 -16.13 31.60
C LEU A 12 -36.58 -15.47 30.48
N ALA A 13 -35.78 -14.45 30.79
CA ALA A 13 -34.89 -13.79 29.82
C ALA A 13 -33.45 -14.35 29.83
N VAL A 14 -33.16 -15.37 30.66
CA VAL A 14 -31.81 -15.96 30.82
C VAL A 14 -31.87 -17.48 30.80
N SER A 15 -32.50 -18.05 29.77
CA SER A 15 -32.64 -19.50 29.58
C SER A 15 -32.44 -19.95 28.12
N GLN A 16 -31.45 -19.37 27.43
CA GLN A 16 -30.79 -19.98 26.25
C GLN A 16 -29.47 -19.25 25.93
N ASN A 17 -28.44 -19.50 26.74
CA ASN A 17 -27.04 -19.43 26.31
C ASN A 17 -26.11 -20.05 27.38
N THR A 18 -25.21 -20.91 26.93
CA THR A 18 -24.35 -21.78 27.73
C THR A 18 -23.25 -21.03 28.50
N ASP A 19 -23.13 -21.34 29.79
CA ASP A 19 -21.90 -21.37 30.63
C ASP A 19 -20.77 -20.34 30.41
N LEU A 20 -21.14 -19.07 30.21
CA LEU A 20 -20.19 -17.96 30.35
C LEU A 20 -20.13 -17.46 31.80
N HIS A 21 -18.96 -17.57 32.42
CA HIS A 21 -18.65 -16.96 33.72
C HIS A 21 -18.74 -15.42 33.62
N LYS A 22 -19.62 -14.78 34.40
CA LYS A 22 -19.84 -13.33 34.39
C LYS A 22 -19.21 -12.65 35.61
N PRO A 23 -18.40 -11.58 35.44
CA PRO A 23 -17.86 -10.79 36.55
C PRO A 23 -18.92 -9.85 37.16
N CYS A 24 -18.60 -9.27 38.32
CA CYS A 24 -19.46 -8.25 38.94
C CYS A 24 -19.09 -6.85 38.39
N PRO A 25 -20.04 -6.07 37.82
CA PRO A 25 -19.77 -4.75 37.26
C PRO A 25 -19.47 -3.67 38.32
N LEU A 26 -19.52 -4.00 39.61
CA LEU A 26 -19.34 -3.08 40.73
C LEU A 26 -18.22 -3.52 41.70
N CYS A 27 -17.51 -4.61 41.40
CA CYS A 27 -16.40 -5.13 42.21
C CYS A 27 -15.18 -5.47 41.35
N PRO A 28 -13.95 -5.26 41.85
CA PRO A 28 -12.75 -5.80 41.22
C PRO A 28 -12.73 -7.34 41.35
N GLU A 29 -11.99 -8.02 40.48
CA GLU A 29 -11.88 -9.49 40.47
C GLU A 29 -11.37 -10.06 41.81
N GLU A 30 -10.56 -9.29 42.54
CA GLU A 30 -10.10 -9.58 43.92
C GLU A 30 -11.27 -9.81 44.89
N LYS A 31 -12.40 -9.11 44.71
CA LYS A 31 -13.60 -9.21 45.55
C LYS A 31 -14.67 -10.13 45.00
N PHE A 32 -14.74 -10.31 43.68
CA PHE A 32 -15.68 -11.23 43.04
C PHE A 32 -15.10 -11.79 41.74
N LYS A 33 -14.68 -13.05 41.77
CA LYS A 33 -14.27 -13.79 40.57
C LYS A 33 -15.49 -14.12 39.71
N ALA A 34 -15.35 -14.01 38.40
CA ALA A 34 -16.42 -14.32 37.45
C ALA A 34 -16.99 -15.74 37.68
N CYS A 35 -18.32 -15.85 37.69
CA CYS A 35 -19.05 -17.06 38.07
C CYS A 35 -20.35 -17.23 37.24
N TYR A 36 -20.98 -18.39 37.35
CA TYR A 36 -22.35 -18.63 36.84
C TYR A 36 -23.35 -17.56 37.29
N GLY A 37 -24.29 -17.22 36.40
CA GLY A 37 -25.22 -16.08 36.56
C GLY A 37 -26.01 -16.06 37.88
N HIS A 38 -26.42 -17.22 38.40
CA HIS A 38 -27.14 -17.32 39.69
C HIS A 38 -26.28 -16.87 40.89
N LYS A 39 -24.95 -17.11 40.86
CA LYS A 39 -24.01 -16.65 41.90
C LYS A 39 -23.79 -15.14 41.81
N LEU A 40 -23.67 -14.61 40.59
CA LEU A 40 -23.57 -13.17 40.34
C LEU A 40 -24.85 -12.44 40.81
N HIS A 41 -26.04 -12.97 40.51
CA HIS A 41 -27.30 -12.37 40.96
C HIS A 41 -27.40 -12.31 42.49
N ARG A 42 -27.11 -13.42 43.19
CA ARG A 42 -27.07 -13.46 44.66
C ARG A 42 -26.02 -12.51 45.25
N HIS A 43 -24.88 -12.33 44.58
CA HIS A 43 -23.84 -11.36 44.99
C HIS A 43 -24.32 -9.91 44.84
N LEU A 44 -24.94 -9.57 43.71
CA LEU A 44 -25.51 -8.23 43.46
C LEU A 44 -26.61 -7.89 44.47
N GLN A 45 -27.54 -8.82 44.72
CA GLN A 45 -28.57 -8.69 45.76
C GLN A 45 -27.95 -8.37 47.13
N ASN A 46 -27.05 -9.24 47.61
CA ASN A 46 -26.57 -9.20 48.98
C ASN A 46 -25.57 -8.05 49.26
N LEU A 47 -24.70 -7.71 48.31
CA LEU A 47 -23.64 -6.72 48.51
C LEU A 47 -23.98 -5.33 47.95
N HIS A 48 -24.69 -5.25 46.82
CA HIS A 48 -24.86 -4.00 46.09
C HIS A 48 -26.27 -3.40 46.20
N TRP A 49 -27.31 -4.24 46.13
CA TRP A 49 -28.71 -3.78 46.20
C TRP A 49 -29.19 -3.65 47.65
N LYS A 50 -28.81 -4.56 48.56
CA LYS A 50 -29.23 -4.52 49.98
C LYS A 50 -28.92 -3.19 50.70
N ILE A 51 -27.88 -2.48 50.27
CA ILE A 51 -27.42 -1.22 50.87
C ILE A 51 -27.53 0.00 49.94
N SER A 52 -28.21 -0.12 48.80
CA SER A 52 -28.39 1.01 47.88
C SER A 52 -29.20 2.16 48.48
N VAL A 53 -29.09 3.32 47.81
CA VAL A 53 -29.99 4.46 47.99
C VAL A 53 -30.89 4.55 46.76
N GLU A 54 -32.17 4.87 46.93
CA GLU A 54 -33.12 4.96 45.82
C GLU A 54 -33.61 6.40 45.65
N PHE A 55 -33.69 6.85 44.40
CA PHE A 55 -34.14 8.19 44.03
C PHE A 55 -34.71 8.15 42.60
N GLU A 56 -35.93 8.65 42.41
CA GLU A 56 -36.62 8.79 41.10
C GLU A 56 -36.48 7.57 40.15
N GLY A 57 -36.72 6.36 40.65
CA GLY A 57 -36.64 5.12 39.87
C GLY A 57 -35.21 4.61 39.55
N TYR A 58 -34.19 5.23 40.15
CA TYR A 58 -32.80 4.78 40.10
C TYR A 58 -32.36 4.21 41.44
N ARG A 59 -31.64 3.08 41.38
CA ARG A 59 -31.00 2.42 42.52
C ARG A 59 -29.51 2.69 42.51
N MET A 60 -29.06 3.60 43.37
CA MET A 60 -27.67 4.01 43.55
C MET A 60 -26.97 2.97 44.44
N CYS A 61 -26.36 1.99 43.79
CA CYS A 61 -25.67 0.87 44.43
C CYS A 61 -24.30 1.29 44.99
N ILE A 62 -23.78 0.56 45.97
CA ILE A 62 -22.38 0.74 46.39
C ILE A 62 -21.45 0.22 45.28
N CYS A 63 -20.33 0.90 45.08
CA CYS A 63 -19.26 0.55 44.15
C CYS A 63 -17.98 0.23 44.93
N HIS A 64 -17.26 -0.79 44.50
CA HIS A 64 -15.96 -1.21 45.04
C HIS A 64 -14.82 -1.10 44.01
N LEU A 65 -15.10 -0.62 42.80
CA LEU A 65 -14.10 -0.37 41.78
C LEU A 65 -13.22 0.85 42.15
N PRO A 66 -11.99 0.95 41.62
CA PRO A 66 -11.11 2.11 41.83
C PRO A 66 -11.55 3.31 40.95
N CYS A 67 -12.75 3.84 41.20
CA CYS A 67 -13.28 5.00 40.49
C CYS A 67 -12.44 6.25 40.77
N ARG A 68 -12.01 6.94 39.70
CA ARG A 68 -11.26 8.20 39.81
C ARG A 68 -12.14 9.34 40.32
N LEU A 69 -11.56 10.22 41.14
CA LEU A 69 -12.10 11.54 41.42
C LEU A 69 -11.95 12.43 40.18
N VAL A 70 -13.08 12.90 39.63
CA VAL A 70 -13.08 14.09 38.77
C VAL A 70 -13.08 15.31 39.69
N LYS A 71 -11.88 15.79 40.07
CA LYS A 71 -11.71 17.12 40.67
C LYS A 71 -11.36 18.14 39.58
N PRO A 72 -12.01 19.30 39.53
CA PRO A 72 -11.50 20.44 38.75
C PRO A 72 -10.20 20.97 39.38
N ASN A 73 -9.18 21.11 38.54
CA ASN A 73 -7.95 21.90 38.68
C ASN A 73 -7.50 22.40 40.07
N LEU A 74 -6.34 21.91 40.52
CA LEU A 74 -5.20 22.75 40.97
C LEU A 74 -3.93 21.88 41.07
N VAL A 75 -2.75 22.52 40.96
CA VAL A 75 -1.44 21.86 40.83
C VAL A 75 -0.91 21.38 42.18
N GLY A 76 -0.37 20.16 42.25
CA GLY A 76 0.41 19.65 43.38
C GLY A 76 0.16 18.18 43.75
N ASP A 77 1.23 17.39 43.81
CA ASP A 77 1.38 16.01 44.34
C ASP A 77 0.21 15.00 44.24
N GLN A 78 0.40 13.97 43.42
CA GLN A 78 -0.46 12.77 43.38
C GLN A 78 0.04 11.66 44.32
N THR A 79 -0.31 11.76 45.61
CA THR A 79 -0.36 10.56 46.46
C THR A 79 -1.66 9.79 46.18
N PHE A 80 -1.54 8.60 45.60
CA PHE A 80 -2.67 7.74 45.22
C PHE A 80 -3.35 7.07 46.43
N SER A 81 -4.22 7.80 47.13
CA SER A 81 -5.12 7.21 48.12
C SER A 81 -6.13 6.27 47.44
N LYS A 82 -5.99 4.96 47.64
CA LYS A 82 -6.99 3.96 47.22
C LYS A 82 -8.33 4.29 47.87
N MET A 83 -9.33 4.67 47.06
CA MET A 83 -10.66 4.97 47.58
C MET A 83 -11.37 3.69 48.04
N GLY A 84 -12.04 3.75 49.20
CA GLY A 84 -12.86 2.65 49.71
C GLY A 84 -14.17 2.47 48.93
N ALA A 85 -15.06 1.64 49.49
CA ALA A 85 -16.41 1.47 48.97
C ALA A 85 -17.17 2.80 48.97
N HIS A 86 -17.89 3.11 47.89
CA HIS A 86 -18.56 4.41 47.72
C HIS A 86 -19.78 4.34 46.80
N TYR A 87 -20.66 5.34 46.90
CA TYR A 87 -21.84 5.53 46.06
C TYR A 87 -21.58 6.68 45.07
N HIS A 88 -22.15 6.63 43.86
CA HIS A 88 -22.10 7.72 42.89
C HIS A 88 -23.42 8.48 42.86
N CYS A 89 -23.38 9.82 43.01
CA CYS A 89 -24.57 10.66 42.88
C CYS A 89 -24.97 10.81 41.40
N ILE A 90 -26.21 10.47 41.04
CA ILE A 90 -26.69 10.59 39.64
C ILE A 90 -26.95 12.04 39.20
N ILE A 91 -27.01 12.98 40.17
CA ILE A 91 -27.30 14.40 39.93
C ILE A 91 -26.00 15.17 39.66
N CYS A 92 -24.98 15.00 40.51
CA CYS A 92 -23.72 15.75 40.43
C CYS A 92 -22.44 14.90 40.24
N SER A 93 -22.55 13.58 40.08
CA SER A 93 -21.42 12.63 39.96
C SER A 93 -20.48 12.51 41.16
N ALA A 94 -20.79 13.15 42.30
CA ALA A 94 -19.98 13.03 43.52
C ALA A 94 -19.91 11.58 44.04
N THR A 95 -18.71 11.16 44.44
CA THR A 95 -18.45 9.88 45.13
C THR A 95 -18.57 10.04 46.64
N ILE A 96 -19.43 9.27 47.29
CA ILE A 96 -19.72 9.40 48.73
C ILE A 96 -19.57 8.05 49.43
N ALA A 97 -18.77 7.97 50.49
CA ALA A 97 -18.42 6.69 51.11
C ALA A 97 -19.55 6.03 51.92
N ARG A 98 -20.43 6.81 52.56
CA ARG A 98 -21.47 6.30 53.48
C ARG A 98 -22.88 6.49 52.91
N ARG A 99 -23.75 5.52 53.19
CA ARG A 99 -25.17 5.52 52.76
C ARG A 99 -25.96 6.71 53.32
N THR A 100 -25.76 7.01 54.61
CA THR A 100 -26.36 8.17 55.32
C THR A 100 -26.01 9.48 54.63
N ASP A 101 -24.75 9.64 54.27
CA ASP A 101 -24.19 10.87 53.71
C ASP A 101 -24.68 11.04 52.26
N MET A 102 -24.88 9.93 51.53
CA MET A 102 -25.51 9.93 50.21
C MET A 102 -26.98 10.32 50.28
N ILE A 103 -27.76 9.80 51.24
CA ILE A 103 -29.16 10.22 51.46
C ILE A 103 -29.23 11.72 51.78
N GLY A 104 -28.42 12.20 52.73
CA GLY A 104 -28.34 13.63 53.07
C GLY A 104 -27.78 14.52 51.95
N HIS A 105 -27.06 13.94 50.99
CA HIS A 105 -26.60 14.63 49.79
C HIS A 105 -27.69 14.74 48.72
N ILE A 106 -28.45 13.67 48.47
CA ILE A 106 -29.62 13.70 47.57
C ILE A 106 -30.67 14.70 48.11
N ASN A 107 -30.97 14.67 49.41
CA ASN A 107 -31.91 15.62 50.02
C ASN A 107 -31.48 17.08 49.84
N ARG A 108 -30.17 17.37 49.75
CA ARG A 108 -29.65 18.71 49.43
C ARG A 108 -29.84 19.10 47.96
N HIS A 109 -29.87 18.15 47.03
CA HIS A 109 -30.25 18.42 45.64
C HIS A 109 -31.77 18.66 45.52
N VAL A 110 -32.59 17.82 46.16
CA VAL A 110 -34.06 17.98 46.21
C VAL A 110 -34.45 19.34 46.77
N ASN A 111 -33.87 19.75 47.92
CA ASN A 111 -34.14 21.05 48.53
C ASN A 111 -33.68 22.27 47.69
N LYS A 112 -32.88 22.05 46.65
CA LYS A 112 -32.44 23.09 45.70
C LYS A 112 -33.23 23.09 44.38
N GLY A 113 -34.14 22.14 44.18
CA GLY A 113 -34.81 21.91 42.89
C GLY A 113 -33.90 21.27 41.83
N GLU A 114 -32.76 20.71 42.22
CA GLU A 114 -31.82 20.04 41.31
C GLU A 114 -32.23 18.55 41.13
N THR A 115 -33.39 18.28 40.51
CA THR A 115 -33.89 16.90 40.32
C THR A 115 -33.38 16.23 39.05
N GLU A 116 -33.09 16.99 37.99
CA GLU A 116 -32.65 16.43 36.71
C GLU A 116 -31.29 15.71 36.81
N SER A 117 -31.27 14.42 36.49
CA SER A 117 -30.05 13.63 36.43
C SER A 117 -29.16 14.10 35.28
N ARG A 118 -28.00 14.72 35.58
CA ARG A 118 -26.97 15.04 34.58
C ARG A 118 -26.21 13.80 34.07
N PHE A 119 -26.60 12.62 34.53
CA PHE A 119 -26.07 11.34 34.08
C PHE A 119 -26.64 10.99 32.70
N ILE A 120 -26.00 11.49 31.64
CA ILE A 120 -26.10 10.85 30.33
C ILE A 120 -25.66 9.41 30.54
N THR A 121 -26.63 8.50 30.49
CA THR A 121 -26.33 7.08 30.40
C THR A 121 -25.65 6.94 29.06
N ALA A 122 -24.32 6.73 29.02
CA ALA A 122 -23.67 6.31 27.81
C ALA A 122 -24.42 5.05 27.35
N PRO A 123 -25.14 5.10 26.20
CA PRO A 123 -25.75 3.88 25.69
C PRO A 123 -24.63 2.86 25.50
N ALA A 124 -24.92 1.57 25.68
CA ALA A 124 -24.06 0.57 25.07
C ALA A 124 -23.85 0.99 23.62
N PRO A 125 -22.59 1.12 23.13
CA PRO A 125 -22.34 1.81 21.88
C PRO A 125 -22.99 1.04 20.74
N LYS A 126 -24.19 1.49 20.36
CA LYS A 126 -24.60 1.48 18.97
C LYS A 126 -23.59 2.40 18.30
N SER A 127 -22.47 1.83 17.84
CA SER A 127 -21.63 2.47 16.86
C SER A 127 -22.57 2.89 15.75
N SER A 128 -22.74 4.20 15.60
CA SER A 128 -23.53 4.79 14.52
C SER A 128 -22.73 4.66 13.25
N HIS A 129 -22.59 3.41 12.79
CA HIS A 129 -21.85 3.08 11.59
C HIS A 129 -22.53 3.76 10.41
N GLU A 130 -21.71 4.35 9.56
CA GLU A 130 -22.16 4.93 8.29
C GLU A 130 -22.03 3.87 7.21
N VAL A 131 -23.03 3.76 6.34
CA VAL A 131 -22.92 2.92 5.13
C VAL A 131 -22.50 3.82 3.98
N LEU A 132 -21.30 3.59 3.48
CA LEU A 132 -20.77 4.22 2.27
C LEU A 132 -20.90 3.26 1.10
N LYS A 133 -20.91 3.78 -0.12
CA LYS A 133 -20.98 2.97 -1.34
C LYS A 133 -19.79 3.29 -2.24
N GLU A 134 -19.01 2.27 -2.60
CA GLU A 134 -17.85 2.40 -3.49
C GLU A 134 -17.85 1.28 -4.55
N SER A 135 -17.84 1.68 -5.82
CA SER A 135 -17.86 0.76 -6.98
C SER A 135 -18.98 -0.28 -6.84
N ASP A 136 -20.21 0.20 -6.64
CA ASP A 136 -21.40 -0.63 -6.37
C ASP A 136 -21.32 -1.62 -5.18
N THR A 137 -20.31 -1.51 -4.32
CA THR A 137 -20.19 -2.28 -3.07
C THR A 137 -20.51 -1.40 -1.88
N ASP A 138 -21.45 -1.83 -1.04
CA ASP A 138 -21.85 -1.11 0.17
C ASP A 138 -20.93 -1.52 1.33
N VAL A 139 -20.45 -0.56 2.12
CA VAL A 139 -19.50 -0.80 3.21
C VAL A 139 -19.87 0.01 4.44
N GLN A 140 -20.12 -0.71 5.53
CA GLN A 140 -20.29 -0.18 6.87
C GLN A 140 -18.93 0.24 7.43
N VAL A 141 -18.84 1.49 7.88
CA VAL A 141 -17.62 2.09 8.46
C VAL A 141 -17.93 2.77 9.79
N LEU A 142 -16.93 2.93 10.65
CA LEU A 142 -17.05 3.76 11.84
C LEU A 142 -17.10 5.26 11.45
N PRO A 143 -17.91 6.11 12.09
CA PRO A 143 -18.08 7.51 11.68
C PRO A 143 -16.79 8.35 11.75
N ASN A 144 -15.77 7.88 12.47
CA ASN A 144 -14.43 8.49 12.47
C ASN A 144 -13.49 7.95 11.38
N TYR A 145 -13.98 7.28 10.33
CA TYR A 145 -13.15 6.71 9.23
C TYR A 145 -12.21 7.73 8.56
N SER A 146 -12.53 9.03 8.62
CA SER A 146 -11.63 10.10 8.14
C SER A 146 -10.37 10.29 9.00
N THR A 147 -10.44 9.95 10.30
CA THR A 147 -9.34 9.99 11.27
C THR A 147 -9.47 8.81 12.27
N PRO A 148 -9.25 7.57 11.82
CA PRO A 148 -9.49 6.38 12.63
C PRO A 148 -8.41 6.23 13.70
N GLN A 149 -8.78 5.66 14.86
CA GLN A 149 -7.81 5.28 15.89
C GLN A 149 -7.12 3.96 15.49
N LYS A 150 -5.99 3.64 16.14
CA LYS A 150 -5.22 2.40 15.85
C LYS A 150 -5.98 1.11 16.14
N THR A 151 -7.07 1.18 16.90
CA THR A 151 -7.93 0.07 17.31
C THR A 151 -9.12 -0.16 16.37
N ASP A 152 -9.35 0.78 15.46
CA ASP A 152 -10.58 0.89 14.68
C ASP A 152 -10.43 0.16 13.34
N SER A 153 -11.51 -0.45 12.85
CA SER A 153 -11.55 -1.01 11.50
C SER A 153 -11.34 0.11 10.47
N TYR A 154 -10.32 -0.03 9.64
CA TYR A 154 -9.84 1.05 8.77
C TYR A 154 -10.58 1.13 7.45
N PHE A 155 -10.96 2.34 7.07
CA PHE A 155 -11.41 2.67 5.72
C PHE A 155 -10.86 4.04 5.31
N ASN A 156 -10.30 4.12 4.10
CA ASN A 156 -9.78 5.36 3.56
C ASN A 156 -10.32 5.59 2.14
N PRO A 157 -11.15 6.62 1.91
CA PRO A 157 -11.65 6.98 0.58
C PRO A 157 -10.52 7.33 -0.41
N LYS A 158 -9.39 7.89 0.06
CA LYS A 158 -8.27 8.28 -0.80
C LYS A 158 -7.55 7.09 -1.44
N MET A 159 -7.80 5.87 -0.94
CA MET A 159 -7.27 4.63 -1.49
C MET A 159 -8.16 4.02 -2.58
N LYS A 160 -9.28 4.64 -2.98
CA LYS A 160 -10.17 4.16 -4.05
C LYS A 160 -9.41 3.86 -5.36
N LEU A 161 -8.55 4.78 -5.80
CA LEU A 161 -7.70 4.59 -6.99
C LEU A 161 -6.71 3.43 -6.85
N ASN A 162 -6.19 3.19 -5.64
CA ASN A 162 -5.33 2.03 -5.35
C ASN A 162 -6.15 0.73 -5.50
N ARG A 163 -7.33 0.64 -4.86
CA ARG A 163 -8.26 -0.49 -4.97
C ARG A 163 -8.66 -0.79 -6.41
N GLN A 164 -9.00 0.23 -7.20
CA GLN A 164 -9.37 0.07 -8.62
C GLN A 164 -8.21 -0.44 -9.49
N LEU A 165 -6.97 0.03 -9.28
CA LEU A 165 -5.79 -0.51 -9.98
C LEU A 165 -5.56 -1.99 -9.64
N ILE A 166 -5.73 -2.37 -8.37
CA ILE A 166 -5.56 -3.74 -7.90
C ILE A 166 -6.67 -4.65 -8.45
N PHE A 167 -7.91 -4.17 -8.47
CA PHE A 167 -9.03 -4.83 -9.11
C PHE A 167 -8.75 -5.10 -10.60
N CYS A 168 -8.26 -4.11 -11.35
CA CYS A 168 -7.91 -4.29 -12.76
C CYS A 168 -6.81 -5.35 -12.93
N ALA A 169 -5.79 -5.37 -12.06
CA ALA A 169 -4.73 -6.38 -12.12
C ALA A 169 -5.24 -7.80 -11.82
N LEU A 170 -6.20 -7.91 -10.88
CA LEU A 170 -6.86 -9.18 -10.56
C LEU A 170 -7.78 -9.65 -11.70
N ALA A 171 -8.57 -8.76 -12.30
CA ALA A 171 -9.43 -9.07 -13.43
C ALA A 171 -8.63 -9.62 -14.62
N VAL A 172 -7.47 -9.02 -14.95
CA VAL A 172 -6.57 -9.55 -15.99
C VAL A 172 -6.06 -10.95 -15.67
N LEU A 173 -5.74 -11.25 -14.40
CA LEU A 173 -5.33 -12.61 -13.99
C LEU A 173 -6.50 -13.60 -14.04
N ALA A 174 -7.72 -13.16 -13.71
CA ALA A 174 -8.92 -13.98 -13.78
C ALA A 174 -9.25 -14.37 -15.23
N GLU A 175 -8.95 -13.56 -16.24
CA GLU A 175 -9.06 -13.98 -17.64
C GLU A 175 -7.97 -14.96 -18.08
N GLU A 176 -6.82 -15.00 -17.41
CA GLU A 176 -5.76 -15.98 -17.69
C GLU A 176 -6.03 -17.36 -17.06
N ARG A 177 -6.79 -17.44 -15.94
CA ARG A 177 -7.10 -18.68 -15.20
C ARG A 177 -8.42 -18.56 -14.43
N LYS A 178 -9.25 -19.61 -14.45
CA LYS A 178 -10.53 -19.66 -13.69
C LYS A 178 -10.76 -21.04 -13.03
N PRO A 179 -11.15 -21.10 -11.74
CA PRO A 179 -11.12 -20.03 -10.75
C PRO A 179 -9.69 -19.81 -10.20
N ILE A 180 -9.35 -18.57 -9.83
CA ILE A 180 -8.12 -18.24 -9.07
C ILE A 180 -8.40 -18.08 -7.58
N GLU A 181 -7.50 -18.54 -6.72
CA GLU A 181 -7.61 -18.28 -5.27
C GLU A 181 -6.91 -16.99 -4.87
N CYS A 182 -7.67 -16.09 -4.24
CA CYS A 182 -7.26 -14.73 -3.94
C CYS A 182 -7.22 -14.49 -2.43
N LEU A 183 -6.16 -13.85 -1.95
CA LEU A 183 -6.02 -13.41 -0.56
C LEU A 183 -5.99 -11.88 -0.49
N ASP A 184 -7.00 -11.31 0.16
CA ASP A 184 -6.95 -9.98 0.76
C ASP A 184 -6.38 -10.15 2.19
N ALA A 185 -5.09 -9.89 2.38
CA ALA A 185 -4.38 -10.26 3.61
C ALA A 185 -4.66 -9.32 4.81
N PHE A 186 -5.20 -8.13 4.54
CA PHE A 186 -5.46 -7.05 5.50
C PHE A 186 -6.83 -6.41 5.22
N GLY A 187 -7.90 -7.18 5.40
CA GLY A 187 -9.23 -6.78 4.95
C GLY A 187 -9.77 -5.51 5.60
N ALA A 188 -9.51 -5.28 6.90
CA ALA A 188 -10.02 -4.17 7.71
C ALA A 188 -11.56 -4.03 7.72
N THR A 189 -12.15 -3.47 6.66
CA THR A 189 -13.61 -3.42 6.41
C THR A 189 -14.08 -4.49 5.42
N GLY A 190 -13.16 -5.11 4.68
CA GLY A 190 -13.40 -6.10 3.65
C GLY A 190 -13.66 -5.52 2.26
N ILE A 191 -13.69 -4.20 2.09
CA ILE A 191 -14.12 -3.53 0.84
C ILE A 191 -13.40 -4.06 -0.42
N MET A 192 -12.11 -4.36 -0.32
CA MET A 192 -11.31 -4.87 -1.44
C MET A 192 -11.77 -6.28 -1.85
N GLY A 193 -11.69 -7.26 -0.94
CA GLY A 193 -12.16 -8.62 -1.21
C GLY A 193 -13.65 -8.71 -1.57
N LEU A 194 -14.50 -7.84 -1.00
CA LEU A 194 -15.91 -7.72 -1.36
C LEU A 194 -16.09 -7.29 -2.82
N GLN A 195 -15.39 -6.24 -3.26
CA GLN A 195 -15.40 -5.81 -4.67
C GLN A 195 -14.94 -6.95 -5.60
N TRP A 196 -13.88 -7.67 -5.24
CA TRP A 196 -13.40 -8.82 -6.02
C TRP A 196 -14.49 -9.88 -6.20
N ALA A 197 -15.10 -10.33 -5.10
CA ALA A 197 -16.17 -11.33 -5.14
C ALA A 197 -17.41 -10.82 -5.90
N LYS A 198 -17.82 -9.57 -5.69
CA LYS A 198 -19.04 -8.99 -6.28
C LYS A 198 -19.00 -8.93 -7.80
N HIS A 199 -17.86 -8.52 -8.35
CA HIS A 199 -17.74 -8.22 -9.78
C HIS A 199 -17.11 -9.37 -10.59
N LEU A 200 -16.19 -10.15 -10.01
CA LEU A 200 -15.53 -11.26 -10.72
C LEU A 200 -16.20 -12.63 -10.50
N ARG A 201 -17.05 -12.74 -9.47
CA ARG A 201 -17.91 -13.91 -9.16
C ARG A 201 -17.13 -15.23 -9.21
N SER A 202 -17.66 -16.24 -9.91
CA SER A 202 -17.08 -17.57 -10.07
C SER A 202 -15.67 -17.62 -10.70
N SER A 203 -15.15 -16.52 -11.24
CA SER A 203 -13.76 -16.43 -11.71
C SER A 203 -12.76 -16.39 -10.55
N VAL A 204 -13.18 -16.03 -9.34
CA VAL A 204 -12.32 -15.87 -8.15
C VAL A 204 -12.89 -16.61 -6.93
N LYS A 205 -12.01 -17.15 -6.10
CA LYS A 205 -12.32 -17.65 -4.76
C LYS A 205 -11.62 -16.76 -3.74
N VAL A 206 -12.39 -15.89 -3.09
CA VAL A 206 -11.85 -14.82 -2.23
C VAL A 206 -11.73 -15.27 -0.78
N THR A 207 -10.54 -15.03 -0.22
CA THR A 207 -10.26 -15.06 1.22
C THR A 207 -10.01 -13.65 1.72
N ILE A 208 -10.75 -13.20 2.74
CA ILE A 208 -10.51 -11.93 3.43
C ILE A 208 -9.99 -12.23 4.83
N ASN A 209 -8.76 -11.81 5.10
CA ASN A 209 -8.07 -12.03 6.37
C ASN A 209 -7.91 -10.72 7.15
N ASP A 210 -8.10 -10.76 8.46
CA ASP A 210 -7.61 -9.72 9.36
C ASP A 210 -7.17 -10.33 10.70
N CYS A 211 -6.26 -9.69 11.42
CA CYS A 211 -5.87 -10.14 12.77
C CYS A 211 -6.76 -9.55 13.88
N ASN A 212 -7.43 -8.42 13.61
CA ASN A 212 -8.33 -7.74 14.53
C ASN A 212 -9.74 -8.37 14.49
N GLU A 213 -10.25 -8.75 15.67
CA GLU A 213 -11.58 -9.34 15.80
C GLU A 213 -12.71 -8.37 15.38
N ASN A 214 -12.57 -7.07 15.70
CA ASN A 214 -13.54 -6.06 15.29
C ASN A 214 -13.61 -5.93 13.76
N SER A 215 -12.48 -6.10 13.10
CA SER A 215 -12.37 -6.06 11.63
C SER A 215 -12.95 -7.33 11.01
N VAL A 216 -12.68 -8.51 11.57
CA VAL A 216 -13.31 -9.77 11.15
C VAL A 216 -14.84 -9.73 11.28
N THR A 217 -15.39 -9.24 12.39
CA THR A 217 -16.84 -9.05 12.56
C THR A 217 -17.40 -8.06 11.55
N MET A 218 -16.72 -6.94 11.32
CA MET A 218 -17.15 -5.94 10.33
C MET A 218 -17.09 -6.44 8.88
N ILE A 219 -16.09 -7.26 8.54
CA ILE A 219 -16.01 -7.96 7.25
C ILE A 219 -17.23 -8.88 7.07
N GLN A 220 -17.60 -9.64 8.11
CA GLN A 220 -18.80 -10.49 8.09
C GLN A 220 -20.08 -9.65 7.91
N GLU A 221 -20.27 -8.58 8.68
CA GLU A 221 -21.41 -7.66 8.54
C GLU A 221 -21.50 -7.11 7.12
N ASN A 222 -20.37 -6.69 6.53
CA ASN A 222 -20.31 -6.18 5.16
C ASN A 222 -20.57 -7.25 4.08
N CYS A 223 -20.19 -8.52 4.31
CA CYS A 223 -20.59 -9.62 3.44
C CYS A 223 -22.11 -9.79 3.41
N HIS A 224 -22.75 -9.79 4.59
CA HIS A 224 -24.21 -9.90 4.71
C HIS A 224 -24.93 -8.69 4.08
N LEU A 225 -24.42 -7.47 4.29
CA LEU A 225 -24.92 -6.23 3.66
C LEU A 225 -24.94 -6.32 2.12
N ASN A 226 -23.91 -6.96 1.53
CA ASN A 226 -23.81 -7.20 0.10
C ASN A 226 -24.48 -8.51 -0.37
N LYS A 227 -25.22 -9.22 0.51
CA LYS A 227 -25.93 -10.49 0.25
C LYS A 227 -25.02 -11.67 -0.16
N MET A 228 -23.78 -11.68 0.34
CA MET A 228 -22.79 -12.73 0.06
C MET A 228 -22.80 -13.81 1.14
N LYS A 229 -22.53 -15.07 0.76
CA LYS A 229 -22.39 -16.18 1.71
C LYS A 229 -21.01 -16.12 2.37
N VAL A 230 -20.92 -16.39 3.67
CA VAL A 230 -19.64 -16.40 4.41
C VAL A 230 -19.32 -17.81 4.88
N LYS A 231 -18.11 -18.30 4.56
CA LYS A 231 -17.52 -19.48 5.20
C LYS A 231 -16.54 -19.03 6.29
N LEU A 232 -16.79 -19.47 7.52
CA LEU A 232 -15.86 -19.27 8.65
C LEU A 232 -14.89 -20.46 8.72
N ASN A 233 -13.60 -20.18 8.94
CA ASN A 233 -12.65 -21.20 9.37
C ASN A 233 -12.83 -21.49 10.88
N ALA A 234 -13.95 -22.12 11.22
CA ALA A 234 -14.02 -22.98 12.39
C ALA A 234 -13.29 -24.30 12.05
N LYS A 235 -12.62 -24.89 13.05
CA LYS A 235 -11.88 -26.15 12.87
C LYS A 235 -12.83 -27.28 12.50
N GLU A 236 -12.31 -28.19 11.66
CA GLU A 236 -12.80 -29.53 11.34
C GLU A 236 -13.90 -30.08 12.25
N GLU A 237 -15.15 -30.01 11.77
CA GLU A 237 -16.13 -31.09 11.94
C GLU A 237 -16.64 -31.45 10.55
N ASP A 238 -15.93 -32.34 9.86
CA ASP A 238 -16.44 -33.02 8.66
C ASP A 238 -17.57 -33.97 9.08
N ASN A 239 -18.80 -33.45 9.10
CA ASN A 239 -20.00 -34.25 8.96
C ASN A 239 -20.57 -34.02 7.55
N ASP A 240 -20.02 -34.76 6.58
CA ASP A 240 -20.43 -34.76 5.19
C ASP A 240 -21.76 -35.53 5.00
N GLU A 241 -22.83 -35.02 5.60
CA GLU A 241 -24.21 -35.45 5.33
C GLU A 241 -24.71 -34.75 4.05
N ALA A 242 -24.40 -35.36 2.92
CA ALA A 242 -24.79 -34.87 1.60
C ALA A 242 -26.31 -34.86 1.42
N LEU A 243 -26.92 -33.67 1.40
CA LEU A 243 -28.27 -33.46 0.87
C LEU A 243 -28.20 -32.69 -0.46
N GLY A 244 -28.56 -33.39 -1.55
CA GLY A 244 -28.43 -32.88 -2.90
C GLY A 244 -29.37 -31.70 -3.21
N GLY A 245 -28.79 -30.60 -3.67
CA GLY A 245 -29.49 -29.45 -4.25
C GLY A 245 -28.55 -28.70 -5.18
N GLY A 246 -28.85 -28.70 -6.49
CA GLY A 246 -27.94 -28.24 -7.54
C GLY A 246 -27.82 -26.72 -7.69
N GLU A 247 -27.46 -26.00 -6.64
CA GLU A 247 -27.02 -24.60 -6.74
C GLU A 247 -25.49 -24.53 -6.76
N GLN A 248 -24.91 -24.05 -7.88
CA GLN A 248 -23.46 -23.79 -7.94
C GLN A 248 -23.12 -22.65 -6.97
N ASN A 249 -22.31 -22.95 -5.96
CA ASN A 249 -22.11 -22.10 -4.77
C ASN A 249 -21.08 -20.98 -5.04
N THR A 250 -21.37 -20.08 -5.98
CA THR A 250 -20.37 -19.13 -6.55
C THR A 250 -20.02 -17.93 -5.69
N ASP A 251 -20.85 -17.58 -4.71
CA ASP A 251 -20.78 -16.29 -4.00
C ASP A 251 -20.35 -16.46 -2.53
N THR A 252 -19.49 -17.46 -2.25
CA THR A 252 -18.99 -17.74 -0.89
C THR A 252 -17.62 -17.14 -0.66
N ILE A 253 -17.53 -16.18 0.26
CA ILE A 253 -16.29 -15.58 0.74
C ILE A 253 -15.80 -16.34 1.98
N GLU A 254 -14.52 -16.67 2.02
CA GLU A 254 -13.88 -17.20 3.22
C GLU A 254 -13.35 -16.05 4.09
N VAL A 255 -13.74 -15.98 5.36
CA VAL A 255 -13.28 -14.95 6.29
C VAL A 255 -12.43 -15.58 7.40
N THR A 256 -11.22 -15.07 7.60
CA THR A 256 -10.23 -15.65 8.52
C THR A 256 -9.70 -14.64 9.54
N LYS A 257 -9.50 -15.10 10.78
CA LYS A 257 -8.86 -14.32 11.86
C LYS A 257 -7.43 -14.82 12.10
N MET A 258 -6.46 -14.34 11.33
CA MET A 258 -5.05 -14.77 11.42
C MET A 258 -4.06 -13.61 11.18
N ASP A 259 -2.84 -13.76 11.68
CA ASP A 259 -1.72 -12.96 11.17
C ASP A 259 -1.48 -13.29 9.69
N ALA A 260 -1.28 -12.26 8.87
CA ALA A 260 -1.08 -12.40 7.43
C ALA A 260 0.07 -13.36 7.07
N ASN A 261 1.14 -13.42 7.88
CA ASN A 261 2.24 -14.36 7.67
C ASN A 261 1.81 -15.80 7.86
N VAL A 262 0.92 -16.08 8.81
CA VAL A 262 0.46 -17.43 9.14
C VAL A 262 -0.38 -17.99 8.00
N ILE A 263 -1.39 -17.26 7.52
CA ILE A 263 -2.27 -17.74 6.44
C ILE A 263 -1.51 -17.97 5.12
N MET A 264 -0.53 -17.11 4.79
CA MET A 264 0.34 -17.30 3.62
C MET A 264 1.31 -18.49 3.79
N HIS A 265 1.66 -18.89 5.01
CA HIS A 265 2.43 -20.11 5.27
C HIS A 265 1.56 -21.38 5.27
N MET A 266 0.27 -21.29 5.64
CA MET A 266 -0.63 -22.43 5.71
C MET A 266 -1.10 -22.92 4.33
N ARG A 267 -1.29 -22.02 3.35
CA ARG A 267 -1.69 -22.42 1.98
C ARG A 267 -1.17 -21.47 0.90
N SER A 268 -1.18 -21.97 -0.32
CA SER A 268 -0.83 -21.25 -1.55
C SER A 268 -2.00 -20.45 -2.13
N PHE A 269 -1.71 -19.32 -2.77
CA PHE A 269 -2.70 -18.51 -3.49
C PHE A 269 -2.17 -18.16 -4.90
N ASP A 270 -3.08 -17.82 -5.82
CA ASP A 270 -2.76 -17.30 -7.15
C ASP A 270 -2.62 -15.77 -7.15
N PHE A 271 -3.42 -15.09 -6.32
CA PHE A 271 -3.33 -13.64 -6.12
C PHE A 271 -3.19 -13.34 -4.62
N ILE A 272 -2.15 -12.61 -4.24
CA ILE A 272 -1.94 -12.13 -2.87
C ILE A 272 -1.89 -10.62 -2.88
N HIS A 273 -2.73 -9.97 -2.08
CA HIS A 273 -2.64 -8.54 -1.82
C HIS A 273 -2.16 -8.22 -0.40
N LEU A 274 -1.19 -7.31 -0.29
CA LEU A 274 -0.65 -6.79 0.96
C LEU A 274 -0.88 -5.27 1.03
N ASP A 275 -1.77 -4.79 1.91
CA ASP A 275 -1.91 -3.35 2.27
C ASP A 275 -1.82 -3.14 3.80
N PRO A 276 -0.66 -3.43 4.43
CA PRO A 276 -0.45 -3.14 5.83
C PRO A 276 -0.21 -1.64 6.06
N PHE A 277 -0.49 -1.19 7.28
CA PHE A 277 -0.07 0.13 7.73
C PHE A 277 1.47 0.29 7.69
N GLY A 278 1.94 1.26 6.92
CA GLY A 278 3.36 1.55 6.75
C GLY A 278 4.00 0.69 5.66
N THR A 279 4.72 -0.37 6.05
CA THR A 279 5.60 -1.11 5.13
C THR A 279 5.12 -2.53 4.85
N SER A 280 5.10 -2.91 3.58
CA SER A 280 4.83 -4.30 3.16
C SER A 280 6.00 -5.26 3.37
N VAL A 281 7.22 -4.79 3.71
CA VAL A 281 8.42 -5.65 3.73
C VAL A 281 8.30 -6.84 4.69
N ASN A 282 7.68 -6.63 5.86
CA ASN A 282 7.55 -7.63 6.92
C ASN A 282 6.79 -8.90 6.50
N TYR A 283 6.07 -8.86 5.37
CA TYR A 283 5.19 -9.92 4.89
C TYR A 283 5.69 -10.59 3.60
N LEU A 284 6.77 -10.08 3.00
CA LEU A 284 7.27 -10.54 1.70
C LEU A 284 7.77 -11.98 1.73
N ASP A 285 8.53 -12.39 2.75
CA ASP A 285 9.04 -13.77 2.86
C ASP A 285 7.91 -14.79 2.91
N SER A 286 6.84 -14.48 3.65
CA SER A 286 5.63 -15.31 3.75
C SER A 286 4.90 -15.40 2.41
N ALA A 287 4.66 -14.26 1.74
CA ALA A 287 4.03 -14.22 0.43
C ALA A 287 4.81 -15.04 -0.61
N PHE A 288 6.13 -14.83 -0.69
CA PHE A 288 6.98 -15.54 -1.65
C PHE A 288 7.25 -17.00 -1.30
N ARG A 289 6.89 -17.49 -0.11
CA ARG A 289 7.05 -18.90 0.26
C ARG A 289 6.14 -19.80 -0.60
N ASN A 290 4.83 -19.53 -0.55
CA ASN A 290 3.78 -20.41 -1.09
C ASN A 290 2.99 -19.85 -2.29
N VAL A 291 3.23 -18.60 -2.72
CA VAL A 291 2.60 -18.08 -3.96
C VAL A 291 2.82 -19.02 -5.15
N ARG A 292 1.76 -19.25 -5.93
CA ARG A 292 1.76 -20.18 -7.06
C ARG A 292 2.62 -19.66 -8.22
N ASN A 293 3.07 -20.58 -9.09
CA ASN A 293 3.82 -20.19 -10.28
C ASN A 293 2.93 -19.41 -11.25
N LEU A 294 3.45 -18.29 -11.76
CA LEU A 294 2.73 -17.27 -12.53
C LEU A 294 1.57 -16.61 -11.77
N GLY A 295 1.49 -16.79 -10.44
CA GLY A 295 0.63 -15.98 -9.58
C GLY A 295 1.12 -14.54 -9.48
N ILE A 296 0.28 -13.66 -8.94
CA ILE A 296 0.56 -12.23 -8.76
C ILE A 296 0.66 -11.91 -7.27
N VAL A 297 1.70 -11.16 -6.90
CA VAL A 297 1.78 -10.46 -5.61
C VAL A 297 1.59 -8.97 -5.87
N SER A 298 0.52 -8.41 -5.31
CA SER A 298 0.22 -6.99 -5.31
C SER A 298 0.48 -6.43 -3.91
N LEU A 299 1.26 -5.37 -3.79
CA LEU A 299 1.59 -4.80 -2.49
C LEU A 299 1.61 -3.27 -2.50
N THR A 300 1.06 -2.72 -1.42
CA THR A 300 0.99 -1.29 -1.14
C THR A 300 1.93 -0.98 0.04
N SER A 301 2.74 0.06 -0.09
CA SER A 301 3.48 0.67 1.02
C SER A 301 3.02 2.11 1.20
N THR A 302 2.66 2.44 2.44
CA THR A 302 2.22 3.76 2.90
C THR A 302 3.28 4.45 3.79
N ASP A 303 4.46 3.84 4.00
CA ASP A 303 5.60 4.44 4.73
C ASP A 303 6.37 5.49 3.93
N ILE A 304 5.63 6.38 3.26
CA ILE A 304 6.07 7.48 2.41
C ILE A 304 7.22 8.33 3.01
N SER A 305 7.29 8.46 4.33
CA SER A 305 8.40 9.18 5.00
C SER A 305 9.76 8.48 4.82
N SER A 306 9.80 7.14 4.87
CA SER A 306 11.02 6.37 4.62
C SER A 306 11.38 6.44 3.12
N LEU A 307 10.41 6.08 2.27
CA LEU A 307 10.56 5.92 0.82
C LEU A 307 10.92 7.22 0.10
N TYR A 308 10.37 8.37 0.52
CA TYR A 308 10.68 9.68 -0.07
C TYR A 308 11.85 10.40 0.66
N ALA A 309 12.76 9.61 1.24
CA ALA A 309 14.02 10.04 1.85
C ALA A 309 13.91 11.08 2.98
N LYS A 310 12.73 11.22 3.63
CA LYS A 310 12.58 12.07 4.83
C LYS A 310 13.14 11.37 6.08
N ALA A 311 13.00 10.05 6.16
CA ALA A 311 13.48 9.22 7.26
C ALA A 311 14.42 8.11 6.74
N GLN A 312 15.60 8.49 6.26
CA GLN A 312 16.57 7.60 5.61
C GLN A 312 16.95 6.38 6.46
N HIS A 313 17.06 6.54 7.78
CA HIS A 313 17.36 5.43 8.70
C HIS A 313 16.23 4.37 8.75
N VAL A 314 14.97 4.74 8.44
CA VAL A 314 13.85 3.79 8.32
C VAL A 314 13.97 3.05 6.98
N ALA A 315 14.31 3.75 5.90
CA ALA A 315 14.54 3.14 4.59
C ALA A 315 15.69 2.11 4.64
N LEU A 316 16.76 2.42 5.36
CA LEU A 316 17.86 1.50 5.61
C LEU A 316 17.40 0.25 6.38
N ARG A 317 16.61 0.40 7.46
CA ARG A 317 16.13 -0.75 8.26
C ARG A 317 15.12 -1.62 7.52
N HIS A 318 14.14 -1.03 6.84
CA HIS A 318 13.07 -1.79 6.17
C HIS A 318 13.52 -2.31 4.80
N TYR A 319 14.12 -1.46 3.97
CA TYR A 319 14.41 -1.81 2.57
C TYR A 319 15.90 -2.09 2.30
N GLY A 320 16.77 -2.01 3.32
CA GLY A 320 18.20 -2.30 3.18
C GLY A 320 18.96 -1.33 2.27
N CYS A 321 18.42 -0.13 2.02
CA CYS A 321 18.95 0.80 1.04
C CYS A 321 19.42 2.13 1.64
N ASN A 322 20.52 2.67 1.10
CA ASN A 322 20.95 4.03 1.33
C ASN A 322 20.33 4.96 0.28
N ILE A 323 19.72 6.07 0.69
CA ILE A 323 19.09 7.05 -0.20
C ILE A 323 19.24 8.49 0.28
N VAL A 324 19.22 9.41 -0.67
CA VAL A 324 19.16 10.86 -0.46
C VAL A 324 17.91 11.44 -1.11
N ARG A 325 17.55 12.68 -0.77
CA ARG A 325 16.50 13.42 -1.47
C ARG A 325 16.97 13.73 -2.90
N THR A 326 16.14 13.39 -3.88
CA THR A 326 16.36 13.60 -5.31
C THR A 326 15.06 14.11 -5.95
N GLU A 327 15.09 14.71 -7.13
CA GLU A 327 13.84 15.14 -7.81
C GLU A 327 13.00 13.97 -8.32
N TYR A 328 13.63 12.82 -8.60
CA TYR A 328 12.99 11.59 -9.05
C TYR A 328 12.61 10.63 -7.90
N TYR A 329 12.44 11.16 -6.68
CA TYR A 329 12.25 10.38 -5.44
C TYR A 329 11.08 9.39 -5.46
N LYS A 330 10.03 9.65 -6.24
CA LYS A 330 8.88 8.73 -6.38
C LYS A 330 9.21 7.48 -7.20
N GLU A 331 9.96 7.63 -8.30
CA GLU A 331 10.48 6.46 -9.05
C GLU A 331 11.55 5.74 -8.24
N LEU A 332 12.39 6.48 -7.51
CA LEU A 332 13.36 5.91 -6.57
C LEU A 332 12.66 5.01 -5.54
N ALA A 333 11.56 5.49 -4.94
CA ALA A 333 10.73 4.70 -4.02
C ALA A 333 10.15 3.42 -4.66
N ALA A 334 9.57 3.51 -5.85
CA ALA A 334 9.08 2.32 -6.56
C ALA A 334 10.21 1.31 -6.78
N ARG A 335 11.40 1.76 -7.21
CA ARG A 335 12.58 0.90 -7.42
C ARG A 335 13.17 0.32 -6.13
N ILE A 336 13.07 1.03 -4.99
CA ILE A 336 13.42 0.49 -3.66
C ILE A 336 12.50 -0.68 -3.31
N VAL A 337 11.20 -0.47 -3.42
CA VAL A 337 10.19 -1.48 -3.06
C VAL A 337 10.37 -2.73 -3.93
N ILE A 338 10.49 -2.58 -5.26
CA ILE A 338 10.74 -3.70 -6.17
C ILE A 338 12.06 -4.42 -5.84
N ALA A 339 13.11 -3.70 -5.42
CA ALA A 339 14.38 -4.34 -5.02
C ALA A 339 14.22 -5.21 -3.77
N ALA A 340 13.43 -4.78 -2.78
CA ALA A 340 13.12 -5.61 -1.60
C ALA A 340 12.30 -6.85 -1.98
N VAL A 341 11.30 -6.67 -2.86
CA VAL A 341 10.45 -7.74 -3.42
C VAL A 341 11.30 -8.77 -4.18
N ALA A 342 12.19 -8.33 -5.08
CA ALA A 342 13.09 -9.20 -5.83
C ALA A 342 14.00 -10.03 -4.91
N ARG A 343 14.58 -9.41 -3.87
CA ARG A 343 15.42 -10.12 -2.90
C ARG A 343 14.64 -11.11 -2.03
N ALA A 344 13.37 -10.84 -1.72
CA ALA A 344 12.51 -11.77 -0.99
C ALA A 344 12.09 -12.97 -1.85
N ALA A 345 11.71 -12.73 -3.11
CA ALA A 345 11.41 -13.79 -4.07
C ALA A 345 12.63 -14.70 -4.30
N ALA A 346 13.83 -14.11 -4.49
CA ALA A 346 15.06 -14.84 -4.76
C ALA A 346 15.42 -15.83 -3.64
N ARG A 347 15.23 -15.47 -2.36
CA ARG A 347 15.41 -16.38 -1.20
C ARG A 347 14.56 -17.65 -1.29
N CYS A 348 13.48 -17.64 -2.07
CA CYS A 348 12.56 -18.75 -2.25
C CYS A 348 12.71 -19.47 -3.60
N ASN A 349 13.82 -19.25 -4.34
CA ASN A 349 14.04 -19.71 -5.72
C ASN A 349 12.89 -19.28 -6.65
N LYS A 350 12.49 -18.02 -6.56
CA LYS A 350 11.50 -17.39 -7.43
C LYS A 350 12.03 -16.07 -7.99
N GLY A 351 11.84 -15.84 -9.27
CA GLY A 351 12.01 -14.56 -9.93
C GLY A 351 10.73 -13.72 -9.91
N ILE A 352 10.86 -12.46 -10.32
CA ILE A 352 9.74 -11.53 -10.50
C ILE A 352 9.75 -10.90 -11.90
N GLU A 353 8.56 -10.68 -12.43
CA GLU A 353 8.29 -9.78 -13.55
C GLU A 353 7.45 -8.62 -13.02
N VAL A 354 7.87 -7.37 -13.26
CA VAL A 354 7.12 -6.19 -12.82
C VAL A 354 6.02 -5.89 -13.82
N LEU A 355 4.77 -6.02 -13.40
CA LEU A 355 3.59 -5.75 -14.22
C LEU A 355 3.22 -4.26 -14.18
N LEU A 356 3.24 -3.67 -12.98
CA LEU A 356 2.92 -2.28 -12.71
C LEU A 356 3.66 -1.78 -11.46
N ALA A 357 4.17 -0.54 -11.51
CA ALA A 357 4.61 0.18 -10.32
C ALA A 357 4.11 1.63 -10.35
N VAL A 358 3.38 2.05 -9.32
CA VAL A 358 2.78 3.38 -9.18
C VAL A 358 3.24 4.02 -7.87
N ALA A 359 3.72 5.27 -7.91
CA ALA A 359 4.02 6.03 -6.69
C ALA A 359 3.33 7.41 -6.71
N LEU A 360 2.31 7.56 -5.84
CA LEU A 360 1.54 8.79 -5.67
C LEU A 360 1.83 9.41 -4.28
N GLU A 361 1.13 10.47 -3.92
CA GLU A 361 1.38 11.19 -2.66
C GLU A 361 1.06 10.37 -1.40
N HIS A 362 0.21 9.35 -1.52
CA HIS A 362 -0.33 8.60 -0.39
C HIS A 362 0.19 7.16 -0.30
N PHE A 363 0.61 6.57 -1.42
CA PHE A 363 1.03 5.17 -1.48
C PHE A 363 2.04 4.92 -2.60
N VAL A 364 2.81 3.83 -2.45
CA VAL A 364 3.55 3.15 -3.52
C VAL A 364 2.95 1.77 -3.71
N LEU A 365 2.40 1.51 -4.89
CA LEU A 365 1.80 0.23 -5.30
C LEU A 365 2.76 -0.48 -6.26
N VAL A 366 3.05 -1.74 -6.01
CA VAL A 366 3.85 -2.61 -6.88
C VAL A 366 3.09 -3.92 -7.11
N VAL A 367 2.96 -4.30 -8.38
CA VAL A 367 2.32 -5.55 -8.80
C VAL A 367 3.33 -6.36 -9.61
N VAL A 368 3.63 -7.58 -9.14
CA VAL A 368 4.60 -8.48 -9.77
C VAL A 368 3.99 -9.84 -10.07
N ARG A 369 4.34 -10.42 -11.22
CA ARG A 369 4.12 -11.84 -11.54
C ARG A 369 5.31 -12.65 -11.04
N VAL A 370 5.03 -13.84 -10.50
CA VAL A 370 6.05 -14.68 -9.87
C VAL A 370 6.48 -15.82 -10.80
N LEU A 371 7.79 -15.93 -11.03
CA LEU A 371 8.40 -16.93 -11.92
C LEU A 371 9.15 -17.98 -11.09
N ARG A 372 8.66 -19.22 -11.02
CA ARG A 372 9.29 -20.27 -10.20
C ARG A 372 10.55 -20.84 -10.87
N GLY A 373 11.66 -20.88 -10.13
CA GLY A 373 12.90 -21.54 -10.54
C GLY A 373 14.15 -20.71 -10.19
N PRO A 374 15.33 -21.35 -10.12
CA PRO A 374 16.59 -20.67 -9.81
C PRO A 374 16.99 -19.66 -10.90
N SER A 375 16.92 -20.02 -12.19
CA SER A 375 17.29 -19.07 -13.27
C SER A 375 16.46 -17.77 -13.26
N PRO A 376 15.11 -17.80 -13.16
CA PRO A 376 14.34 -16.58 -12.98
C PRO A 376 14.70 -15.78 -11.71
N ALA A 377 15.07 -16.46 -10.62
CA ALA A 377 15.53 -15.82 -9.38
C ALA A 377 16.87 -15.10 -9.60
N ASP A 378 17.84 -15.76 -10.23
CA ASP A 378 19.15 -15.20 -10.57
C ASP A 378 19.01 -13.99 -11.50
N ASP A 379 18.16 -14.09 -12.53
CA ASP A 379 17.92 -13.01 -13.49
C ASP A 379 17.18 -11.82 -12.86
N SER A 380 16.38 -12.06 -11.82
CA SER A 380 15.79 -11.00 -10.99
C SER A 380 16.81 -10.37 -10.04
N ALA A 381 17.71 -11.17 -9.46
CA ALA A 381 18.77 -10.70 -8.58
C ALA A 381 19.78 -9.79 -9.31
N LYS A 382 20.20 -10.16 -10.54
CA LYS A 382 21.09 -9.33 -11.41
C LYS A 382 20.52 -7.93 -11.70
N LYS A 383 19.19 -7.78 -11.70
CA LYS A 383 18.49 -6.51 -11.89
C LYS A 383 18.46 -5.63 -10.63
N VAL A 384 18.87 -6.14 -9.46
CA VAL A 384 19.03 -5.35 -8.23
C VAL A 384 20.43 -4.74 -8.19
N ARG A 385 20.53 -3.42 -8.45
CA ARG A 385 21.81 -2.70 -8.66
C ARG A 385 21.87 -1.39 -7.89
N TYR A 386 23.08 -0.91 -7.63
CA TYR A 386 23.28 0.44 -7.09
C TYR A 386 23.17 1.50 -8.19
N LEU A 387 22.78 2.71 -7.81
CA LEU A 387 22.65 3.88 -8.69
C LEU A 387 23.66 4.94 -8.25
N ILE A 388 24.53 5.35 -9.16
CA ILE A 388 25.47 6.44 -8.96
C ILE A 388 24.74 7.70 -9.41
N HIS A 389 24.69 8.73 -8.56
CA HIS A 389 23.94 9.96 -8.80
C HIS A 389 24.81 11.19 -8.51
N CYS A 390 24.93 12.09 -9.48
CA CYS A 390 25.53 13.40 -9.28
C CYS A 390 24.54 14.36 -8.60
N GLN A 391 24.86 14.82 -7.39
CA GLN A 391 24.03 15.74 -6.62
C GLN A 391 24.01 17.17 -7.22
N TRP A 392 24.96 17.48 -8.10
CA TRP A 392 25.06 18.79 -8.75
C TRP A 392 24.16 18.90 -9.99
N CYS A 393 24.37 18.03 -10.98
CA CYS A 393 23.71 18.13 -12.29
C CYS A 393 22.51 17.17 -12.45
N GLU A 394 22.36 16.19 -11.55
CA GLU A 394 21.37 15.10 -11.55
C GLU A 394 21.56 13.99 -12.57
N GLU A 395 22.71 13.97 -13.24
CA GLU A 395 23.13 12.83 -14.04
C GLU A 395 23.26 11.58 -13.16
N ARG A 396 22.93 10.42 -13.72
CA ARG A 396 22.84 9.17 -12.96
C ARG A 396 22.98 7.94 -13.84
N ILE A 397 23.59 6.89 -13.31
CA ILE A 397 23.82 5.63 -14.01
C ILE A 397 23.73 4.46 -13.03
N PHE A 398 23.08 3.37 -13.43
CA PHE A 398 23.17 2.12 -12.67
C PHE A 398 24.59 1.58 -12.76
N GLN A 399 25.19 1.27 -11.61
CA GLN A 399 26.53 0.73 -11.54
C GLN A 399 26.61 -0.56 -12.36
N LYS A 400 27.65 -0.67 -13.19
CA LYS A 400 27.89 -1.88 -13.99
C LYS A 400 28.21 -3.06 -13.08
N GLU A 401 27.77 -4.23 -13.51
CA GLU A 401 28.04 -5.49 -12.82
C GLU A 401 29.52 -5.85 -13.05
N SER A 402 30.32 -5.71 -12.00
CA SER A 402 31.76 -5.96 -12.00
C SER A 402 32.16 -6.61 -10.67
N ASN A 403 32.97 -7.66 -10.74
CA ASN A 403 33.56 -8.30 -9.57
C ASN A 403 34.84 -7.57 -9.09
N MET A 404 35.29 -6.55 -9.82
CA MET A 404 36.42 -5.70 -9.45
C MET A 404 35.92 -4.48 -8.68
N VAL A 405 36.58 -4.15 -7.57
CA VAL A 405 36.33 -2.91 -6.83
C VAL A 405 36.88 -1.74 -7.66
N GLU A 406 36.00 -0.85 -8.10
CA GLU A 406 36.43 0.41 -8.72
C GLU A 406 36.86 1.41 -7.63
N GLU A 407 38.07 1.97 -7.77
CA GLU A 407 38.61 2.95 -6.82
C GLU A 407 37.76 4.23 -6.74
N ASN A 408 37.17 4.64 -7.86
CA ASN A 408 36.31 5.81 -7.95
C ASN A 408 35.09 5.55 -8.85
N PRO A 409 33.95 5.09 -8.30
CA PRO A 409 32.76 4.80 -9.08
C PRO A 409 32.19 6.04 -9.78
N TYR A 410 32.53 7.26 -9.35
CA TYR A 410 32.04 8.49 -9.96
C TYR A 410 32.53 8.70 -11.39
N GLN A 411 33.61 8.02 -11.81
CA GLN A 411 34.08 8.01 -13.19
C GLN A 411 33.10 7.32 -14.17
N GLN A 412 32.13 6.53 -13.67
CA GLN A 412 31.06 5.97 -14.51
C GLN A 412 30.02 7.00 -14.95
N LEU A 413 29.94 8.17 -14.31
CA LEU A 413 28.96 9.20 -14.65
C LEU A 413 29.31 9.87 -15.99
N PRO A 414 28.33 10.05 -16.91
CA PRO A 414 28.53 10.81 -18.15
C PRO A 414 28.91 12.30 -17.98
N CYS A 415 28.84 12.85 -16.76
CA CYS A 415 29.14 14.24 -16.48
C CYS A 415 30.55 14.45 -15.89
N ASP A 416 31.19 15.55 -16.28
CA ASP A 416 32.50 16.00 -15.81
C ASP A 416 32.48 16.68 -14.43
N CYS A 417 31.30 16.81 -13.79
CA CYS A 417 31.09 17.59 -12.57
C CYS A 417 31.99 17.19 -11.39
N HIS A 418 32.57 15.98 -11.39
CA HIS A 418 33.55 15.56 -10.39
C HIS A 418 34.94 16.20 -10.59
N GLY A 419 35.32 16.53 -11.82
CA GLY A 419 36.58 17.21 -12.13
C GLY A 419 36.47 18.74 -12.14
N SER A 420 35.28 19.28 -12.43
CA SER A 420 35.06 20.74 -12.53
C SER A 420 34.61 21.43 -11.24
N MET A 421 34.19 20.66 -10.21
CA MET A 421 33.71 21.20 -8.93
C MET A 421 34.54 20.67 -7.75
N PRO A 422 34.80 21.46 -6.70
CA PRO A 422 35.50 20.99 -5.51
C PRO A 422 34.64 20.02 -4.68
N GLY A 423 35.26 18.94 -4.20
CA GLY A 423 34.65 17.97 -3.28
C GLY A 423 33.97 16.78 -3.95
N LYS A 424 33.23 15.99 -3.15
CA LYS A 424 32.47 14.83 -3.65
C LYS A 424 31.12 15.30 -4.21
N THR A 425 30.97 15.25 -5.53
CA THR A 425 29.75 15.70 -6.24
C THR A 425 28.73 14.58 -6.47
N ALA A 426 29.06 13.35 -6.13
CA ALA A 426 28.28 12.17 -6.43
C ALA A 426 28.15 11.22 -5.23
N VAL A 427 27.04 10.48 -5.22
CA VAL A 427 26.66 9.54 -4.16
C VAL A 427 26.18 8.22 -4.76
N VAL A 428 26.36 7.13 -4.00
CA VAL A 428 25.85 5.80 -4.36
C VAL A 428 24.56 5.54 -3.58
N LEU A 429 23.49 5.26 -4.32
CA LEU A 429 22.14 5.03 -3.82
C LEU A 429 21.72 3.58 -4.07
N GLY A 430 20.83 3.05 -3.23
CA GLY A 430 20.27 1.71 -3.38
C GLY A 430 20.74 0.70 -2.33
N PRO A 431 20.62 -0.61 -2.61
CA PRO A 431 20.30 -1.20 -3.92
C PRO A 431 18.86 -0.93 -4.41
N LEU A 432 18.69 -0.86 -5.72
CA LEU A 432 17.46 -0.49 -6.44
C LEU A 432 17.16 -1.49 -7.56
N TRP A 433 15.90 -1.58 -7.98
CA TRP A 433 15.54 -2.27 -9.22
C TRP A 433 15.96 -1.44 -10.44
N SER A 434 16.73 -2.06 -11.34
CA SER A 434 17.25 -1.40 -12.55
C SER A 434 16.44 -1.68 -13.82
N GLY A 435 15.66 -2.76 -13.87
CA GLY A 435 14.84 -3.11 -15.04
C GLY A 435 13.58 -2.24 -15.21
N ALA A 436 12.73 -2.66 -16.16
CA ALA A 436 11.43 -2.06 -16.41
C ALA A 436 10.50 -2.06 -15.16
N LEU A 437 9.60 -1.07 -15.12
CA LEU A 437 8.59 -0.85 -14.07
C LEU A 437 7.17 -1.25 -14.52
N PHE A 438 7.02 -1.62 -15.79
CA PHE A 438 5.74 -1.79 -16.45
C PHE A 438 5.82 -2.94 -17.46
N ASN A 439 4.79 -3.78 -17.52
CA ASN A 439 4.54 -4.64 -18.67
C ASN A 439 3.44 -3.98 -19.54
N THR A 440 3.82 -3.47 -20.71
CA THR A 440 2.89 -2.77 -21.63
C THR A 440 1.68 -3.60 -22.02
N GLY A 441 1.85 -4.91 -22.26
CA GLY A 441 0.77 -5.82 -22.60
C GLY A 441 -0.22 -6.00 -21.44
N PHE A 442 0.29 -6.12 -20.22
CA PHE A 442 -0.53 -6.19 -19.00
C PHE A 442 -1.27 -4.87 -18.76
N LEU A 443 -0.61 -3.71 -18.91
CA LEU A 443 -1.26 -2.40 -18.77
C LEU A 443 -2.37 -2.16 -19.80
N ARG A 444 -2.20 -2.64 -21.05
CA ARG A 444 -3.26 -2.61 -22.07
C ARG A 444 -4.47 -3.46 -21.65
N ARG A 445 -4.24 -4.67 -21.11
CA ARG A 445 -5.33 -5.50 -20.57
C ARG A 445 -6.00 -4.83 -19.36
N MET A 446 -5.23 -4.26 -18.42
CA MET A 446 -5.79 -3.50 -17.29
C MET A 446 -6.67 -2.34 -17.75
N LEU A 447 -6.28 -1.63 -18.81
CA LEU A 447 -7.08 -0.53 -19.37
C LEU A 447 -8.37 -1.05 -20.02
N PHE A 448 -8.34 -2.22 -20.66
CA PHE A 448 -9.54 -2.88 -21.17
C PHE A 448 -10.50 -3.27 -20.02
N GLU A 449 -10.00 -3.94 -18.97
CA GLU A 449 -10.80 -4.27 -17.79
C GLU A 449 -11.38 -3.01 -17.11
N ALA A 450 -10.60 -1.94 -16.99
CA ALA A 450 -11.07 -0.66 -16.44
C ALA A 450 -12.21 -0.02 -17.26
N VAL A 451 -12.34 -0.33 -18.56
CA VAL A 451 -13.48 0.08 -19.39
C VAL A 451 -14.65 -0.90 -19.21
N GLN A 452 -14.41 -2.22 -19.23
CA GLN A 452 -15.46 -3.24 -19.06
C GLN A 452 -16.20 -3.09 -17.71
N TYR A 453 -15.49 -2.80 -16.63
CA TYR A 453 -16.05 -2.62 -15.29
C TYR A 453 -16.40 -1.17 -14.93
N GLY A 454 -16.39 -0.23 -15.89
CA GLY A 454 -16.82 1.17 -15.67
C GLY A 454 -15.95 1.98 -14.69
N LEU A 455 -14.66 1.69 -14.61
CA LEU A 455 -13.72 2.31 -13.66
C LEU A 455 -13.09 3.60 -14.23
N ASP A 456 -13.95 4.55 -14.60
CA ASP A 456 -13.59 5.78 -15.33
C ASP A 456 -12.49 6.63 -14.65
N GLU A 457 -12.46 6.69 -13.32
CA GLU A 457 -11.44 7.41 -12.54
C GLU A 457 -10.02 6.84 -12.76
N THR A 458 -9.90 5.55 -13.05
CA THR A 458 -8.61 4.85 -13.21
C THR A 458 -8.08 4.90 -14.65
N GLN A 459 -8.96 5.02 -15.66
CA GLN A 459 -8.57 5.01 -17.07
C GLN A 459 -7.55 6.10 -17.47
N PRO A 460 -7.61 7.37 -17.01
CA PRO A 460 -6.63 8.40 -17.36
C PRO A 460 -5.20 8.06 -16.87
N LEU A 461 -5.10 7.45 -15.68
CA LEU A 461 -3.83 7.00 -15.14
C LEU A 461 -3.30 5.81 -15.95
N LEU A 462 -4.12 4.80 -16.24
CA LEU A 462 -3.71 3.65 -17.06
C LEU A 462 -3.27 4.08 -18.47
N LYS A 463 -3.99 5.00 -19.14
CA LYS A 463 -3.57 5.60 -20.43
C LYS A 463 -2.20 6.28 -20.32
N THR A 464 -1.96 7.01 -19.23
CA THR A 464 -0.65 7.65 -18.95
C THR A 464 0.45 6.61 -18.75
N LEU A 465 0.18 5.54 -17.98
CA LEU A 465 1.11 4.46 -17.69
C LEU A 465 1.50 3.65 -18.95
N VAL A 466 0.56 3.39 -19.87
CA VAL A 466 0.89 2.75 -21.16
C VAL A 466 1.81 3.64 -22.00
N CYS A 467 1.52 4.94 -22.11
CA CYS A 467 2.39 5.89 -22.81
C CYS A 467 3.78 5.99 -22.15
N GLU A 468 3.86 5.88 -20.82
CA GLU A 468 5.10 5.88 -20.06
C GLU A 468 5.93 4.60 -20.26
N ALA A 469 5.27 3.43 -20.31
CA ALA A 469 5.89 2.14 -20.60
C ALA A 469 6.44 2.04 -22.03
N GLU A 470 5.76 2.62 -23.01
CA GLU A 470 6.24 2.71 -24.40
C GLU A 470 7.22 3.88 -24.62
N CYS A 471 7.28 4.82 -23.67
CA CYS A 471 7.98 6.10 -23.79
C CYS A 471 7.55 6.88 -25.05
N THR A 472 6.24 7.03 -25.20
CA THR A 472 5.55 7.71 -26.31
C THR A 472 4.68 8.87 -25.81
N THR A 473 4.25 9.75 -26.72
CA THR A 473 3.29 10.82 -26.40
C THR A 473 1.85 10.37 -26.62
N LEU A 474 0.91 10.91 -25.84
CA LEU A 474 -0.53 10.56 -25.93
C LEU A 474 -1.16 10.71 -27.32
N LYS A 475 -0.58 11.52 -28.21
CA LYS A 475 -1.09 11.69 -29.58
C LYS A 475 -0.89 10.45 -30.46
N ASN A 476 0.08 9.60 -30.11
CA ASN A 476 0.42 8.39 -30.87
C ASN A 476 -0.25 7.14 -30.27
N PHE A 477 -1.14 7.31 -29.29
CA PHE A 477 -1.86 6.22 -28.63
C PHE A 477 -2.99 5.71 -29.53
N SER A 478 -2.74 4.66 -30.32
CA SER A 478 -3.78 3.98 -31.09
C SER A 478 -4.51 2.95 -30.23
N THR A 479 -5.83 3.06 -30.13
CA THR A 479 -6.72 2.06 -29.52
C THR A 479 -7.08 0.97 -30.53
N HIS A 480 -6.12 0.12 -30.89
CA HIS A 480 -6.48 -1.16 -31.51
C HIS A 480 -7.01 -2.11 -30.44
N SER A 481 -8.26 -2.54 -30.62
CA SER A 481 -8.87 -3.64 -29.88
C SER A 481 -8.11 -4.94 -30.21
N PRO A 482 -7.93 -5.89 -29.27
CA PRO A 482 -7.17 -7.13 -29.52
C PRO A 482 -7.94 -8.19 -30.33
N TYR A 483 -8.96 -7.79 -31.09
CA TYR A 483 -9.59 -8.63 -32.11
C TYR A 483 -9.07 -8.21 -33.48
N ASP A 484 -8.64 -9.20 -34.27
CA ASP A 484 -7.96 -9.11 -35.57
C ASP A 484 -6.50 -8.59 -35.57
N GLU A 485 -5.55 -9.48 -35.23
CA GLU A 485 -4.62 -10.00 -36.25
C GLU A 485 -3.93 -11.31 -35.80
N ASN A 486 -4.03 -12.35 -36.63
CA ASN A 486 -3.47 -13.68 -36.36
C ASN A 486 -1.94 -13.73 -36.60
N LYS A 487 -1.14 -13.20 -35.66
CA LYS A 487 0.30 -13.52 -35.50
C LYS A 487 0.72 -13.54 -34.03
N GLN A 488 0.75 -14.75 -33.45
CA GLN A 488 1.41 -14.98 -32.17
C GLN A 488 2.93 -14.91 -32.33
N GLU A 489 3.54 -13.80 -31.92
CA GLU A 489 4.95 -13.79 -31.49
C GLU A 489 4.98 -13.76 -29.95
N GLU A 490 5.06 -14.94 -29.35
CA GLU A 490 5.16 -15.11 -27.89
C GLU A 490 6.58 -14.76 -27.40
N CYS A 491 6.70 -13.69 -26.61
CA CYS A 491 7.89 -13.46 -25.78
C CYS A 491 7.92 -14.43 -24.58
N GLY A 492 8.28 -15.69 -24.86
CA GLY A 492 9.01 -16.57 -23.94
C GLY A 492 8.36 -16.97 -22.61
N VAL A 493 7.44 -17.94 -22.65
CA VAL A 493 7.45 -19.18 -21.82
C VAL A 493 6.39 -20.12 -22.41
N TYR A 494 6.80 -21.28 -22.95
CA TYR A 494 5.85 -22.29 -23.44
C TYR A 494 5.10 -22.97 -22.28
N ILE A 495 3.80 -22.72 -22.17
CA ILE A 495 2.89 -23.49 -21.32
C ILE A 495 2.21 -24.55 -22.20
N LYS A 496 2.58 -25.83 -22.01
CA LYS A 496 1.83 -26.94 -22.59
C LYS A 496 0.65 -27.28 -21.68
N THR A 497 -0.58 -27.06 -22.14
CA THR A 497 -1.78 -27.68 -21.59
C THR A 497 -1.90 -29.12 -22.10
N PRO A 498 -2.26 -30.11 -21.26
CA PRO A 498 -2.59 -31.45 -21.70
C PRO A 498 -4.11 -31.59 -21.91
N ASP A 499 -4.56 -31.56 -23.16
CA ASP A 499 -5.94 -31.93 -23.48
C ASP A 499 -6.12 -33.45 -23.42
N THR A 500 -7.24 -33.92 -22.89
CA THR A 500 -7.55 -35.34 -22.69
C THR A 500 -8.92 -35.68 -23.29
N SER A 501 -9.00 -36.82 -24.00
CA SER A 501 -10.16 -37.35 -24.75
C SER A 501 -10.57 -36.53 -25.99
N ALA A 502 -11.06 -37.06 -27.12
CA ALA A 502 -10.95 -38.37 -27.80
C ALA A 502 -11.41 -38.16 -29.28
N GLU A 503 -11.42 -39.09 -30.25
CA GLU A 503 -11.13 -40.54 -30.33
C GLU A 503 -10.13 -40.85 -31.49
N SER A 504 -10.36 -41.93 -32.25
CA SER A 504 -9.55 -42.57 -33.29
C SER A 504 -9.64 -41.98 -34.70
N CYS A 505 -8.53 -42.03 -35.45
CA CYS A 505 -8.51 -42.76 -36.72
C CYS A 505 -7.09 -43.25 -37.07
N VAL A 506 -6.98 -44.42 -37.71
CA VAL A 506 -5.73 -45.09 -38.08
C VAL A 506 -5.42 -44.84 -39.56
N LEU A 507 -4.15 -44.58 -39.92
CA LEU A 507 -3.50 -45.14 -41.13
C LEU A 507 -1.98 -44.85 -41.20
N HIS A 508 -1.26 -45.66 -41.99
CA HIS A 508 0.21 -45.81 -42.00
C HIS A 508 0.99 -44.71 -42.75
N GLY A 509 2.30 -44.52 -42.42
CA GLY A 509 3.13 -43.59 -43.20
C GLY A 509 4.66 -43.47 -42.98
N LYS A 510 5.42 -44.54 -42.70
CA LYS A 510 6.91 -44.68 -42.88
C LYS A 510 7.90 -43.64 -42.28
N ARG A 511 8.86 -44.16 -41.51
CA ARG A 511 10.12 -43.50 -41.08
C ARG A 511 11.06 -43.14 -42.25
N LYS A 512 11.89 -42.10 -42.11
CA LYS A 512 13.31 -42.14 -42.49
C LYS A 512 14.20 -41.16 -41.69
N ASN A 513 15.36 -41.69 -41.26
CA ASN A 513 16.55 -41.02 -40.71
C ASN A 513 17.15 -39.98 -41.68
N ASN A 514 18.16 -39.16 -41.33
CA ASN A 514 18.70 -38.55 -40.08
C ASN A 514 19.91 -37.67 -40.53
N GLU A 515 20.46 -36.81 -39.66
CA GLU A 515 21.78 -36.17 -39.80
C GLU A 515 22.09 -35.29 -41.03
N VAL A 516 21.95 -33.96 -40.86
CA VAL A 516 23.06 -33.02 -41.15
C VAL A 516 23.18 -32.04 -39.99
N VAL A 517 24.26 -32.16 -39.21
CA VAL A 517 24.61 -31.27 -38.09
C VAL A 517 25.76 -30.35 -38.52
N ARG A 518 25.83 -29.14 -37.92
CA ARG A 518 26.90 -28.12 -38.03
C ARG A 518 27.03 -27.40 -39.38
N ASN A 519 26.47 -26.18 -39.46
CA ASN A 519 27.25 -24.95 -39.17
C ASN A 519 26.46 -23.66 -39.48
N ALA A 520 25.81 -23.07 -38.47
CA ALA A 520 25.25 -21.70 -38.56
C ALA A 520 25.13 -21.00 -37.20
N ALA A 521 26.03 -21.28 -36.26
CA ALA A 521 26.06 -20.62 -34.95
C ALA A 521 26.88 -19.32 -35.00
N LYS A 522 26.26 -18.21 -35.45
CA LYS A 522 26.56 -16.83 -34.99
C LYS A 522 25.66 -15.78 -35.66
N ARG A 523 24.49 -15.54 -35.06
CA ARG A 523 23.87 -14.22 -35.02
C ARG A 523 23.11 -14.08 -33.71
N GLN A 524 23.84 -13.65 -32.67
CA GLN A 524 23.20 -13.07 -31.49
C GLN A 524 22.45 -11.82 -31.97
N LYS A 525 21.15 -11.96 -32.20
CA LYS A 525 20.23 -10.83 -32.23
C LYS A 525 19.80 -10.66 -30.79
N SER A 526 20.27 -9.60 -30.14
CA SER A 526 19.78 -9.21 -28.83
C SER A 526 18.33 -8.75 -28.99
N ASP A 527 17.38 -9.52 -28.46
CA ASP A 527 15.99 -9.06 -28.36
C ASP A 527 15.89 -7.97 -27.30
N ASN A 528 16.25 -6.76 -27.72
CA ASN A 528 15.90 -5.53 -27.03
C ASN A 528 14.39 -5.30 -27.19
N SER A 529 13.60 -6.08 -26.45
CA SER A 529 12.31 -5.60 -25.96
C SER A 529 12.54 -4.19 -25.39
N ALA A 530 11.89 -3.18 -25.98
CA ALA A 530 12.31 -1.79 -25.87
C ALA A 530 11.91 -1.16 -24.52
N GLU A 531 12.55 -1.62 -23.44
CA GLU A 531 12.35 -1.11 -22.08
C GLU A 531 12.34 0.43 -22.07
N HIS A 532 11.49 1.01 -21.23
CA HIS A 532 11.43 2.46 -21.07
C HIS A 532 12.72 2.98 -20.42
N PRO A 533 13.16 4.21 -20.74
CA PRO A 533 14.31 4.82 -20.06
C PRO A 533 14.12 4.85 -18.54
N ALA A 534 15.19 4.64 -17.78
CA ALA A 534 15.15 4.69 -16.32
C ALA A 534 15.13 6.14 -15.82
N PHE A 535 14.28 6.42 -14.82
CA PHE A 535 14.04 7.76 -14.28
C PHE A 535 13.51 8.77 -15.31
N TYR A 536 13.30 10.00 -14.84
CA TYR A 536 12.80 11.13 -15.63
C TYR A 536 13.56 12.41 -15.26
N TYR A 537 13.50 13.42 -16.11
CA TYR A 537 14.05 14.75 -15.83
C TYR A 537 12.90 15.71 -15.50
N ASN A 538 13.03 16.48 -14.41
CA ASN A 538 12.08 17.55 -14.10
C ASN A 538 12.49 18.81 -14.89
N ILE A 539 11.56 19.38 -15.67
CA ILE A 539 11.86 20.52 -16.55
C ILE A 539 12.20 21.79 -15.77
N HIS A 540 11.55 22.04 -14.62
CA HIS A 540 11.84 23.20 -13.77
C HIS A 540 13.22 23.11 -13.14
N ARG A 541 13.65 21.91 -12.72
CA ARG A 541 14.97 21.70 -12.11
C ARG A 541 16.12 22.04 -13.06
N HIS A 542 15.95 21.76 -14.35
CA HIS A 542 16.94 22.06 -15.39
C HIS A 542 16.67 23.38 -16.13
N SER A 543 15.72 24.19 -15.65
CA SER A 543 15.44 25.51 -16.22
C SER A 543 16.55 26.53 -15.94
N ILE A 544 16.70 27.49 -16.85
CA ILE A 544 17.65 28.60 -16.69
C ILE A 544 16.92 29.76 -16.01
N LYS A 545 17.52 30.32 -14.96
CA LYS A 545 17.02 31.52 -14.28
C LYS A 545 16.94 32.70 -15.26
N GLY A 546 15.79 33.37 -15.32
CA GLY A 546 15.56 34.50 -16.23
C GLY A 546 15.12 34.12 -17.65
N MET A 547 14.79 32.85 -17.89
CA MET A 547 14.16 32.39 -19.13
C MET A 547 12.77 31.80 -18.88
N ASN A 548 11.83 32.13 -19.76
CA ASN A 548 10.52 31.51 -19.85
C ASN A 548 10.65 30.17 -20.59
N MET A 549 10.29 29.09 -19.91
CA MET A 549 10.33 27.73 -20.49
C MET A 549 9.23 27.51 -21.53
N PRO A 550 9.47 26.63 -22.53
CA PRO A 550 8.41 26.14 -23.41
C PRO A 550 7.35 25.36 -22.61
N LYS A 551 6.08 25.46 -23.02
CA LYS A 551 4.99 24.62 -22.48
C LYS A 551 5.36 23.13 -22.64
N LEU A 552 5.18 22.33 -21.59
CA LEU A 552 5.59 20.91 -21.54
C LEU A 552 5.29 20.14 -22.83
N ASN A 553 4.05 20.17 -23.33
CA ASN A 553 3.68 19.46 -24.56
C ASN A 553 4.44 19.91 -25.83
N LYS A 554 4.84 21.18 -25.93
CA LYS A 554 5.72 21.64 -27.02
C LYS A 554 7.14 21.09 -26.85
N PHE A 555 7.63 21.07 -25.62
CA PHE A 555 8.96 20.54 -25.32
C PHE A 555 9.08 19.03 -25.58
N LEU A 556 8.03 18.24 -25.28
CA LEU A 556 7.96 16.82 -25.68
C LEU A 556 8.07 16.67 -27.22
N ASN A 557 7.39 17.52 -27.99
CA ASN A 557 7.52 17.50 -29.45
C ASN A 557 8.95 17.80 -29.90
N TYR A 558 9.61 18.84 -29.36
CA TYR A 558 10.98 19.18 -29.74
C TYR A 558 11.99 18.05 -29.45
N LEU A 559 11.80 17.29 -28.36
CA LEU A 559 12.59 16.09 -28.06
C LEU A 559 12.30 14.96 -29.07
N SER A 560 11.03 14.77 -29.45
CA SER A 560 10.63 13.78 -30.45
C SER A 560 11.11 14.13 -31.86
N GLU A 561 11.11 15.41 -32.23
CA GLU A 561 11.64 15.96 -33.49
C GLU A 561 13.17 15.80 -33.57
N ALA A 562 13.86 15.85 -32.42
CA ALA A 562 15.28 15.52 -32.29
C ALA A 562 15.57 14.00 -32.28
N GLY A 563 14.57 13.14 -32.49
CA GLY A 563 14.73 11.69 -32.62
C GLY A 563 14.72 10.89 -31.31
N TYR A 564 14.39 11.51 -30.17
CA TYR A 564 14.35 10.83 -28.88
C TYR A 564 12.96 10.26 -28.56
N ARG A 565 12.93 9.06 -27.95
CA ARG A 565 11.73 8.55 -27.27
C ARG A 565 11.40 9.47 -26.12
N VAL A 566 10.12 9.79 -25.94
CA VAL A 566 9.70 10.78 -24.95
C VAL A 566 8.26 10.55 -24.50
N SER A 567 8.04 10.58 -23.20
CA SER A 567 6.73 10.57 -22.58
C SER A 567 6.67 11.51 -21.39
N ARG A 568 5.44 11.79 -20.94
CA ARG A 568 5.21 12.23 -19.55
C ARG A 568 5.50 11.06 -18.59
N THR A 569 5.55 11.36 -17.30
CA THR A 569 5.53 10.35 -16.25
C THR A 569 4.39 10.61 -15.27
N HIS A 570 3.82 9.56 -14.69
CA HIS A 570 2.86 9.70 -13.59
C HIS A 570 3.52 10.12 -12.27
N PHE A 571 4.84 9.94 -12.14
CA PHE A 571 5.57 10.29 -10.92
C PHE A 571 5.57 11.81 -10.70
N ASP A 572 5.79 12.61 -11.74
CA ASP A 572 5.91 14.07 -11.66
C ASP A 572 5.13 14.74 -12.79
N PRO A 573 4.16 15.64 -12.49
CA PRO A 573 3.42 16.38 -13.51
C PRO A 573 4.30 17.14 -14.50
N MET A 574 5.48 17.58 -14.07
CA MET A 574 6.49 18.31 -14.85
C MET A 574 7.68 17.44 -15.26
N GLY A 575 7.58 16.13 -15.05
CA GLY A 575 8.60 15.14 -15.40
C GLY A 575 8.51 14.68 -16.86
N VAL A 576 9.68 14.50 -17.47
CA VAL A 576 9.87 14.00 -18.82
C VAL A 576 10.72 12.73 -18.77
N ARG A 577 10.15 11.59 -19.17
CA ARG A 577 10.92 10.35 -19.37
C ARG A 577 11.40 10.35 -20.82
N THR A 578 12.70 10.17 -21.05
CA THR A 578 13.30 10.17 -22.39
C THR A 578 14.63 9.39 -22.41
N ASN A 579 15.04 8.92 -23.60
CA ASN A 579 16.38 8.35 -23.81
C ASN A 579 17.43 9.41 -24.21
N ALA A 580 17.07 10.70 -24.25
CA ALA A 580 18.02 11.78 -24.47
C ALA A 580 19.01 11.88 -23.30
N PRO A 581 20.34 11.94 -23.55
CA PRO A 581 21.32 12.27 -22.52
C PRO A 581 21.04 13.65 -21.90
N LEU A 582 21.38 13.86 -20.63
CA LEU A 582 21.12 15.11 -19.91
C LEU A 582 21.68 16.35 -20.60
N ALA A 583 22.85 16.24 -21.24
CA ALA A 583 23.45 17.32 -22.02
C ALA A 583 22.53 17.74 -23.19
N GLN A 584 22.01 16.78 -23.97
CA GLN A 584 21.11 17.04 -25.09
C GLN A 584 19.74 17.56 -24.62
N PHE A 585 19.20 16.98 -23.53
CA PHE A 585 17.99 17.47 -22.88
C PHE A 585 18.12 18.96 -22.51
N LYS A 586 19.24 19.35 -21.88
CA LYS A 586 19.53 20.74 -21.52
C LYS A 586 19.67 21.61 -22.77
N THR A 587 20.49 21.23 -23.76
CA THR A 587 20.69 22.02 -24.99
C THR A 587 19.38 22.30 -25.72
N ILE A 588 18.50 21.30 -25.85
CA ILE A 588 17.17 21.49 -26.45
C ILE A 588 16.30 22.41 -25.58
N LEU A 589 16.34 22.27 -24.24
CA LEU A 589 15.60 23.16 -23.34
C LEU A 589 16.06 24.62 -23.43
N VAL A 590 17.38 24.88 -23.52
CA VAL A 590 17.93 26.23 -23.73
C VAL A 590 17.46 26.79 -25.07
N LYS A 591 17.63 26.04 -26.16
CA LYS A 591 17.32 26.46 -27.54
C LYS A 591 15.88 26.96 -27.71
N TYR A 592 14.94 26.37 -26.98
CA TYR A 592 13.51 26.71 -27.09
C TYR A 592 12.94 27.46 -25.88
N SER A 593 13.79 27.96 -24.98
CA SER A 593 13.41 28.90 -23.92
C SER A 593 13.63 30.35 -24.38
N THR A 594 12.77 31.28 -23.98
CA THR A 594 12.88 32.71 -24.36
C THR A 594 13.27 33.56 -23.16
N PRO A 595 14.08 34.63 -23.30
CA PRO A 595 14.34 35.57 -22.20
C PRO A 595 13.05 36.10 -21.57
N THR A 596 13.03 36.32 -20.25
CA THR A 596 11.84 36.82 -19.55
C THR A 596 11.54 38.31 -19.82
N TYR A 597 12.49 39.07 -20.41
CA TYR A 597 12.35 40.48 -20.72
C TYR A 597 12.57 40.80 -22.21
N THR A 598 11.50 41.21 -22.89
CA THR A 598 11.53 42.11 -24.07
C THR A 598 10.28 42.99 -24.04
N GLY A 599 10.44 44.26 -23.64
CA GLY A 599 9.32 45.17 -23.41
C GLY A 599 9.77 46.62 -23.22
N GLY A 600 10.34 47.19 -24.28
CA GLY A 600 10.88 48.56 -24.33
C GLY A 600 11.85 48.69 -25.50
N GLN A 601 11.67 49.70 -26.36
CA GLN A 601 12.45 49.97 -27.58
C GLN A 601 13.92 50.33 -27.25
N ALA A 602 14.92 50.26 -28.15
CA ALA A 602 14.88 50.46 -29.59
C ALA A 602 15.93 49.64 -30.39
N GLU A 603 16.05 49.95 -31.68
CA GLU A 603 16.77 49.23 -32.73
C GLU A 603 18.30 49.19 -32.61
N GLY A 604 18.92 48.15 -33.18
CA GLY A 604 20.37 48.08 -33.40
C GLY A 604 20.87 46.66 -33.70
N PRO A 605 21.43 46.35 -34.88
CA PRO A 605 21.97 45.03 -35.18
C PRO A 605 23.34 44.85 -34.52
N LEU A 606 23.42 44.06 -33.46
CA LEU A 606 24.70 43.70 -32.86
C LEU A 606 25.39 42.60 -33.67
N HIS A 607 26.42 43.04 -34.39
CA HIS A 607 27.34 42.24 -35.19
C HIS A 607 28.01 41.13 -34.35
N LEU A 608 28.19 39.96 -34.96
CA LEU A 608 29.22 39.02 -34.52
C LEU A 608 30.59 39.63 -34.87
N THR A 609 31.54 39.57 -33.93
CA THR A 609 32.96 39.85 -34.16
C THR A 609 33.80 38.68 -33.68
N GLU A 610 34.48 38.04 -34.63
CA GLU A 610 35.58 37.08 -34.39
C GLU A 610 36.90 37.84 -34.15
N ASP A 611 37.95 37.09 -33.75
CA ASP A 611 39.36 37.49 -33.58
C ASP A 611 39.67 38.50 -32.44
N VAL A 612 40.85 38.58 -31.78
CA VAL A 612 42.25 38.13 -32.00
C VAL A 612 42.84 37.74 -30.61
N HIS A 613 43.42 36.55 -30.34
CA HIS A 613 44.81 36.06 -30.57
C HIS A 613 45.96 36.60 -29.66
N MET A 614 46.65 35.66 -28.97
CA MET A 614 48.08 35.58 -28.57
C MET A 614 48.83 36.65 -27.73
N GLY A 615 49.50 36.17 -26.66
CA GLY A 615 50.74 36.72 -26.05
C GLY A 615 50.57 37.90 -25.07
N ASP A 616 51.46 38.15 -24.09
CA ASP A 616 52.62 37.39 -23.58
C ASP A 616 53.05 37.95 -22.18
N GLN A 617 53.96 37.26 -21.49
CA GLN A 617 54.86 37.72 -20.41
C GLN A 617 54.41 37.87 -18.94
N VAL A 618 55.34 37.41 -18.10
CA VAL A 618 55.41 37.38 -16.63
C VAL A 618 56.27 38.55 -16.14
N PRO A 619 56.07 39.05 -14.90
CA PRO A 619 57.22 39.17 -13.98
C PRO A 619 56.97 38.46 -12.64
N ALA A 620 58.07 38.07 -11.99
CA ALA A 620 58.07 37.22 -10.79
C ALA A 620 58.54 37.94 -9.51
N ALA A 621 58.52 37.21 -8.38
CA ALA A 621 59.02 37.52 -7.03
C ALA A 621 58.17 38.52 -6.20
N ALA A 622 57.86 38.26 -4.92
CA ALA A 622 58.81 37.90 -3.85
C ALA A 622 58.26 36.98 -2.73
N ASP A 623 59.16 36.54 -1.85
CA ASP A 623 58.99 35.54 -0.78
C ASP A 623 58.06 35.92 0.39
N GLY A 624 57.57 34.89 1.09
CA GLY A 624 56.85 35.01 2.36
C GLY A 624 56.62 33.68 3.09
N LYS A 625 57.65 33.12 3.75
CA LYS A 625 57.53 31.94 4.63
C LYS A 625 56.98 32.31 6.02
N ALA A 626 56.12 31.45 6.60
CA ALA A 626 56.19 30.87 7.97
C ALA A 626 54.82 30.57 8.61
N GLY A 627 54.77 29.56 9.51
CA GLY A 627 53.62 29.24 10.38
C GLY A 627 52.59 28.33 9.70
N ASP A 628 52.58 27.00 9.84
CA ASP A 628 52.65 26.17 11.06
C ASP A 628 51.49 26.45 12.04
N ARG A 629 50.61 25.44 12.24
CA ARG A 629 49.94 25.01 13.50
C ARG A 629 48.39 24.91 13.63
N TRP A 630 47.92 23.64 13.73
CA TRP A 630 46.78 23.02 14.48
C TRP A 630 45.38 23.72 14.47
N TRP A 631 44.22 23.05 14.52
CA TRP A 631 43.82 21.65 14.79
C TRP A 631 42.82 21.15 13.75
#